data_AF-A0A6P0L5U5-F1
#
_entry.id   AF-A0A6P0L5U5-F1
#
_cell.length_a   1.000
_cell.length_b   1.000
_cell.length_c   1.000
_cell.angle_alpha   90.00
_cell.angle_beta   90.00
_cell.angle_gamma   90.00
#
_symmetry.space_group_name_H-M   'P 1'
#
loop_
_entity.id
_entity.type
_entity.pdbx_description
1 polymer ?
#
loop_
_entity_poly.entity_id
_entity_poly.type
_entity_poly.pdbx_seq_one_letter_code
_entity_poly.pdbx_strand_id
1 'polypeptide(L)'
;MSSPSPIDPQPPSGSEFELNLLKQEYFFLQTTVEDYNKQIWVIKALGITATGVVVRMVLKEKDNSIALIGCAIPLFFWILESQWKHFQRGFYPRLVQIEEILTQECNLRSPAIFTGWSRTFKRSNTPKRQGYLWDGLLNRSVCITYLLEIAFLLVLSLIRF
;
A
#
# COMPACT_ATOMS: atom_id res chain seq x y z
N MET A 1 -63.64 5.86 -2.77
CA MET A 1 -62.33 6.52 -2.96
C MET A 1 -61.27 5.54 -2.49
N SER A 2 -60.66 4.82 -3.43
CA SER A 2 -59.64 3.81 -3.14
C SER A 2 -58.29 4.51 -3.07
N SER A 3 -57.63 4.45 -1.91
CA SER A 3 -56.27 4.95 -1.72
C SER A 3 -55.29 4.20 -2.63
N PRO A 4 -54.27 4.86 -3.21
CA PRO A 4 -53.27 4.16 -4.02
C PRO A 4 -52.38 3.28 -3.12
N SER A 5 -52.14 2.05 -3.58
CA SER A 5 -51.22 1.09 -2.95
C SER A 5 -49.77 1.60 -2.97
N PRO A 6 -48.92 1.13 -2.03
CA PRO A 6 -47.52 1.53 -1.98
C PRO A 6 -46.83 1.07 -3.26
N ILE A 7 -46.18 2.02 -3.93
CA ILE A 7 -45.37 1.79 -5.13
C ILE A 7 -44.23 0.86 -4.73
N ASP A 8 -44.28 -0.40 -5.17
CA ASP A 8 -43.10 -1.27 -5.13
C ASP A 8 -41.98 -0.56 -5.91
N PRO A 9 -40.74 -0.50 -5.39
CA PRO A 9 -39.63 0.11 -6.11
C PRO A 9 -39.47 -0.56 -7.48
N GLN A 10 -39.60 0.21 -8.55
CA GLN A 10 -39.26 -0.26 -9.91
C GLN A 10 -37.82 -0.79 -9.90
N PRO A 11 -37.54 -1.94 -10.54
CA PRO A 11 -36.18 -2.43 -10.66
C PRO A 11 -35.32 -1.35 -11.33
N PRO A 12 -34.08 -1.13 -10.85
CA PRO A 12 -33.22 -0.08 -11.36
C PRO A 12 -33.03 -0.25 -12.87
N SER A 13 -33.02 0.88 -13.58
CA SER A 13 -32.67 0.88 -15.01
C SER A 13 -31.27 0.25 -15.21
N GLY A 14 -31.01 -0.36 -16.37
CA GLY A 14 -29.73 -1.05 -16.61
C GLY A 14 -28.49 -0.19 -16.30
N SER A 15 -28.57 1.12 -16.59
CA SER A 15 -27.52 2.09 -16.28
C SER A 15 -27.37 2.36 -14.77
N GLU A 16 -28.46 2.39 -14.02
CA GLU A 16 -28.43 2.55 -12.56
C GLU A 16 -27.84 1.31 -11.88
N PHE A 17 -28.13 0.12 -12.40
CA PHE A 17 -27.50 -1.12 -11.93
C PHE A 17 -25.99 -1.12 -12.17
N GLU A 18 -25.54 -0.78 -13.38
CA GLU A 18 -24.11 -0.68 -13.72
C GLU A 18 -23.38 0.36 -12.85
N LEU A 19 -23.98 1.53 -12.64
CA LEU A 19 -23.41 2.57 -11.77
C LEU A 19 -23.26 2.09 -10.32
N ASN A 20 -24.24 1.34 -9.81
CA ASN A 20 -24.18 0.76 -8.48
C ASN A 20 -23.07 -0.29 -8.36
N LEU A 21 -22.88 -1.13 -9.37
CA LEU A 21 -21.75 -2.08 -9.41
C LEU A 21 -20.40 -1.36 -9.43
N LEU A 22 -20.28 -0.31 -10.24
CA LEU A 22 -19.05 0.49 -10.34
C LEU A 22 -18.71 1.17 -9.00
N LYS A 23 -19.72 1.72 -8.32
CA LYS A 23 -19.59 2.29 -6.97
C LYS A 23 -19.13 1.25 -5.95
N GLN A 24 -19.72 0.05 -5.98
CA GLN A 24 -19.34 -1.05 -5.08
C GLN A 24 -17.88 -1.46 -5.32
N GLU A 25 -17.49 -1.63 -6.59
CA GLU A 25 -16.11 -1.94 -6.97
C GLU A 25 -15.15 -0.85 -6.49
N TYR A 26 -15.49 0.43 -6.68
CA TYR A 26 -14.68 1.56 -6.22
C TYR A 26 -14.36 1.48 -4.72
N PHE A 27 -15.39 1.37 -3.88
CA PHE A 27 -15.21 1.32 -2.43
C PHE A 27 -14.52 0.05 -1.97
N PHE A 28 -14.76 -1.08 -2.64
CA PHE A 28 -14.04 -2.31 -2.38
C PHE A 28 -12.53 -2.14 -2.65
N LEU A 29 -12.16 -1.59 -3.80
CA LEU A 29 -10.75 -1.35 -4.17
C LEU A 29 -10.08 -0.35 -3.23
N GLN A 30 -10.76 0.75 -2.90
CA GLN A 30 -10.25 1.77 -1.97
C GLN A 30 -9.98 1.16 -0.58
N THR A 31 -10.95 0.42 -0.04
CA THR A 31 -10.82 -0.26 1.26
C THR A 31 -9.67 -1.27 1.23
N THR A 32 -9.59 -2.07 0.16
CA THR A 32 -8.51 -3.04 -0.04
C THR A 32 -7.14 -2.35 -0.01
N VAL A 33 -6.97 -1.26 -0.76
CA VAL A 33 -5.73 -0.46 -0.79
C VAL A 33 -5.37 0.08 0.60
N GLU A 34 -6.35 0.51 1.40
CA GLU A 34 -6.15 0.98 2.76
C GLU A 34 -5.75 -0.14 3.72
N ASP A 35 -6.31 -1.34 3.56
CA ASP A 35 -5.93 -2.50 4.35
C ASP A 35 -4.50 -2.96 4.07
N TYR A 36 -4.07 -2.92 2.80
CA TYR A 36 -2.65 -3.08 2.46
C TYR A 36 -1.77 -2.06 3.19
N ASN A 37 -2.17 -0.79 3.24
CA ASN A 37 -1.40 0.22 4.00
C ASN A 37 -1.31 -0.13 5.48
N LYS A 38 -2.39 -0.59 6.12
CA LYS A 38 -2.37 -1.04 7.53
C LYS A 38 -1.39 -2.20 7.72
N GLN A 39 -1.42 -3.21 6.85
CA GLN A 39 -0.50 -4.35 6.92
C GLN A 39 0.97 -3.93 6.76
N ILE A 40 1.26 -3.02 5.81
CA ILE A 40 2.61 -2.47 5.64
C ILE A 40 3.10 -1.72 6.89
N TRP A 41 2.23 -0.97 7.58
CA TRP A 41 2.57 -0.36 8.86
C TRP A 41 2.93 -1.39 9.95
N VAL A 42 2.17 -2.48 10.02
CA VAL A 42 2.45 -3.59 10.95
C VAL A 42 3.81 -4.22 10.65
N ILE A 43 4.10 -4.51 9.37
CA ILE A 43 5.39 -5.06 8.92
C ILE A 43 6.55 -4.15 9.35
N LYS A 44 6.43 -2.84 9.14
CA LYS A 44 7.46 -1.87 9.57
C LYS A 44 7.66 -1.87 11.08
N ALA A 45 6.58 -1.87 11.86
CA ALA A 45 6.65 -1.86 13.32
C ALA A 45 7.35 -3.12 13.87
N LEU A 46 7.04 -4.28 13.30
CA LEU A 46 7.68 -5.55 13.66
C LEU A 46 9.16 -5.57 13.25
N GLY A 47 9.49 -5.06 12.06
CA GLY A 47 10.87 -4.95 11.58
C GLY A 47 11.75 -4.12 12.51
N ILE A 48 11.29 -2.90 12.86
CA ILE A 48 12.00 -2.01 13.78
C ILE A 48 12.17 -2.66 15.16
N THR A 49 11.14 -3.36 15.65
CA THR A 49 11.21 -4.06 16.95
C THR A 49 12.26 -5.17 16.92
N ALA A 50 12.27 -5.98 15.86
CA ALA A 50 13.24 -7.06 15.69
C ALA A 50 14.68 -6.53 15.61
N THR A 51 14.91 -5.45 14.85
CA THR A 51 16.20 -4.78 14.79
C THR A 51 16.60 -4.18 16.14
N GLY A 52 15.66 -3.60 16.89
CA GLY A 52 15.91 -3.11 18.26
C GLY A 52 16.39 -4.22 19.21
N VAL A 53 15.85 -5.44 19.08
CA VAL A 53 16.32 -6.61 19.84
C VAL A 53 17.76 -6.97 19.46
N VAL A 54 18.10 -6.97 18.17
CA VAL A 54 19.48 -7.20 17.71
C VAL A 54 20.44 -6.17 18.30
N VAL A 55 20.10 -4.89 18.23
CA VAL A 55 20.94 -3.81 18.79
C VAL A 55 21.16 -4.03 20.28
N ARG A 56 20.10 -4.36 21.03
CA ARG A 56 20.22 -4.67 22.46
C ARG A 56 21.15 -5.86 22.72
N MET A 57 21.06 -6.92 21.91
CA MET A 57 21.93 -8.10 22.04
C MET A 57 23.39 -7.78 21.77
N VAL A 58 23.68 -7.02 20.70
CA VAL A 58 25.05 -6.57 20.39
C VAL A 58 25.66 -5.80 21.55
N LEU A 59 24.92 -4.85 22.13
CA LEU A 59 25.40 -4.06 23.26
C LEU A 59 25.59 -4.88 24.54
N LYS A 60 24.74 -5.90 24.77
CA LYS A 60 24.79 -6.73 25.97
C LYS A 60 25.90 -7.77 25.90
N GLU A 61 26.00 -8.49 24.79
CA GLU A 61 26.97 -9.58 24.61
C GLU A 61 28.33 -9.08 24.12
N LYS A 62 28.40 -7.81 23.67
CA LYS A 62 29.59 -7.17 23.09
C LYS A 62 30.19 -7.94 21.91
N ASP A 63 29.35 -8.72 21.22
CA ASP A 63 29.73 -9.48 20.04
C ASP A 63 29.15 -8.82 18.79
N ASN A 64 30.05 -8.23 18.00
CA ASN A 64 29.72 -7.54 16.76
C ASN A 64 29.18 -8.46 15.67
N SER A 65 29.48 -9.77 15.76
CA SER A 65 29.01 -10.77 14.80
C SER A 65 27.48 -10.85 14.82
N ILE A 66 26.85 -10.54 15.96
CA ILE A 66 25.40 -10.47 16.12
C ILE A 66 24.82 -9.36 15.22
N ALA A 67 25.48 -8.22 15.07
CA ALA A 67 25.02 -7.13 14.20
C ALA A 67 25.08 -7.54 12.72
N LEU A 68 26.13 -8.27 12.32
CA LEU A 68 26.29 -8.77 10.96
C LEU A 68 25.22 -9.79 10.60
N ILE A 69 24.98 -10.78 11.47
CA ILE A 69 23.90 -11.76 11.31
C ILE A 69 22.54 -11.05 11.34
N GLY A 70 22.40 -10.04 12.19
CA GLY A 70 21.20 -9.22 12.33
C GLY A 70 20.78 -8.48 11.05
N CYS A 71 21.69 -8.24 10.10
CA CYS A 71 21.36 -7.65 8.80
C CYS A 71 20.38 -8.51 7.98
N ALA A 72 20.25 -9.81 8.29
CA ALA A 72 19.24 -10.66 7.66
C ALA A 72 17.81 -10.22 7.99
N ILE A 73 17.57 -9.64 9.18
CA ILE A 73 16.23 -9.20 9.61
C ILE A 73 15.66 -8.14 8.66
N PRO A 74 16.28 -6.95 8.49
CA PRO A 74 15.76 -5.95 7.56
C PRO A 74 15.69 -6.46 6.11
N LEU A 75 16.53 -7.40 5.68
CA LEU A 75 16.42 -8.02 4.36
C LEU A 75 15.11 -8.81 4.20
N PHE A 76 14.74 -9.64 5.18
CA PHE A 76 13.47 -10.39 5.12
C PHE A 76 12.26 -9.45 5.17
N PHE A 77 12.30 -8.44 6.03
CA PHE A 77 11.24 -7.44 6.11
C PHE A 77 11.15 -6.61 4.82
N TRP A 78 12.27 -6.31 4.17
CA TRP A 78 12.28 -5.64 2.87
C TRP A 78 11.57 -6.47 1.79
N ILE A 79 11.88 -7.76 1.69
CA ILE A 79 11.21 -8.66 0.73
C ILE A 79 9.71 -8.72 1.03
N LEU A 80 9.35 -8.87 2.30
CA LEU A 80 7.94 -8.95 2.70
C LEU A 80 7.20 -7.66 2.34
N GLU A 81 7.67 -6.49 2.78
CA GLU A 81 7.04 -5.19 2.46
C GLU A 81 6.94 -4.99 0.94
N SER A 82 7.97 -5.40 0.17
CA SER A 82 7.99 -5.32 -1.29
C SER A 82 6.87 -6.14 -1.94
N GLN A 83 6.59 -7.35 -1.44
CA GLN A 83 5.48 -8.18 -1.93
C GLN A 83 4.14 -7.51 -1.68
N TRP A 84 3.91 -7.01 -0.46
CA TRP A 84 2.67 -6.31 -0.11
C TRP A 84 2.48 -5.02 -0.93
N LYS A 85 3.55 -4.25 -1.17
CA LYS A 85 3.49 -3.04 -1.99
C LYS A 85 3.26 -3.34 -3.46
N HIS A 86 3.82 -4.43 -3.97
CA HIS A 86 3.54 -4.88 -5.33
C HIS A 86 2.07 -5.29 -5.51
N PHE A 87 1.52 -6.09 -4.58
CA PHE A 87 0.11 -6.46 -4.61
C PHE A 87 -0.81 -5.25 -4.49
N GLN A 88 -0.51 -4.31 -3.59
CA GLN A 88 -1.25 -3.05 -3.45
C GLN A 88 -1.29 -2.26 -4.77
N ARG A 89 -0.15 -2.12 -5.46
CA ARG A 89 -0.06 -1.42 -6.74
C ARG A 89 -0.87 -2.10 -7.85
N GLY A 90 -1.13 -3.40 -7.73
CA GLY A 90 -1.95 -4.16 -8.66
C GLY A 90 -3.36 -3.58 -8.86
N PHE A 91 -3.91 -2.91 -7.84
CA PHE A 91 -5.27 -2.36 -7.84
C PHE A 91 -5.37 -0.93 -8.42
N TYR A 92 -4.27 -0.17 -8.43
CA TYR A 92 -4.30 1.24 -8.87
C TYR A 92 -4.76 1.46 -10.32
N PRO A 93 -4.38 0.63 -11.31
CA PRO A 93 -4.87 0.81 -12.68
C PRO A 93 -6.39 0.77 -12.78
N ARG A 94 -7.03 -0.16 -12.06
CA ARG A 94 -8.49 -0.27 -12.06
C ARG A 94 -9.15 0.89 -11.31
N LEU A 95 -8.56 1.31 -10.20
CA LEU A 95 -9.04 2.47 -9.45
C LEU A 95 -9.04 3.75 -10.29
N VAL A 96 -7.97 4.00 -11.07
CA VAL A 96 -7.87 5.13 -12.00
C VAL A 96 -8.93 5.04 -13.10
N GLN A 97 -9.11 3.87 -13.70
CA GLN A 97 -10.14 3.68 -14.73
C GLN A 97 -11.55 4.00 -14.21
N ILE A 98 -11.87 3.56 -12.99
CA ILE A 98 -13.18 3.86 -12.39
C ILE A 98 -13.33 5.36 -12.13
N GLU A 99 -12.31 6.03 -11.58
CA GLU A 99 -12.36 7.48 -11.36
C GLU A 99 -12.47 8.26 -12.67
N GLU A 100 -11.84 7.79 -13.75
CA GLU A 100 -11.98 8.35 -15.10
C GLU A 100 -13.40 8.21 -15.64
N ILE A 101 -14.01 7.02 -15.55
CA ILE A 101 -15.41 6.78 -15.96
C ILE A 101 -16.36 7.70 -15.18
N LEU A 102 -16.22 7.76 -13.84
CA LEU A 102 -17.07 8.59 -13.00
C LEU A 102 -16.92 10.09 -13.31
N THR A 103 -15.70 10.54 -13.60
CA THR A 103 -15.44 11.96 -13.90
C THR A 103 -15.89 12.34 -15.31
N GLN A 104 -15.63 11.49 -16.31
CA GLN A 104 -15.87 11.80 -17.72
C GLN A 104 -17.29 11.46 -18.18
N GLU A 105 -17.80 10.29 -17.82
CA GLU A 105 -19.10 9.81 -18.30
C GLU A 105 -20.25 10.25 -17.38
N CYS A 106 -20.04 10.23 -16.05
CA CYS A 106 -21.07 10.61 -15.09
C CYS A 106 -21.02 12.10 -14.70
N ASN A 107 -20.02 12.85 -15.18
CA ASN A 107 -19.76 14.25 -14.79
C ASN A 107 -19.67 14.44 -13.26
N LEU A 108 -19.24 13.40 -12.54
CA LEU A 108 -19.08 13.41 -11.09
C LEU A 108 -17.65 13.83 -10.75
N ARG A 109 -17.50 15.01 -10.16
CA ARG A 109 -16.19 15.48 -9.69
C ARG A 109 -15.64 14.71 -8.48
N SER A 110 -16.47 13.84 -7.88
CA SER A 110 -16.21 13.02 -6.70
C SER A 110 -16.90 11.66 -6.88
N PRO A 111 -16.30 10.54 -6.46
CA PRO A 111 -15.03 10.43 -5.74
C PRO A 111 -13.81 10.34 -6.68
N ALA A 112 -12.80 11.17 -6.39
CA ALA A 112 -11.52 11.21 -7.11
C ALA A 112 -10.35 11.15 -6.10
N ILE A 113 -10.39 10.19 -5.18
CA ILE A 113 -9.47 10.09 -4.05
C ILE A 113 -8.05 9.81 -4.55
N PHE A 114 -7.87 8.80 -5.40
CA PHE A 114 -6.55 8.38 -5.86
C PHE A 114 -5.94 9.41 -6.81
N THR A 115 -6.69 9.84 -7.82
CA THR A 115 -6.25 10.84 -8.80
C THR A 115 -6.07 12.22 -8.15
N GLY A 116 -6.90 12.59 -7.19
CA GLY A 116 -6.78 13.83 -6.41
C GLY A 116 -5.50 13.86 -5.57
N TRP A 117 -5.21 12.76 -4.87
CA TRP A 117 -3.96 12.62 -4.10
C TRP A 117 -2.74 12.65 -5.02
N SER A 118 -2.77 11.86 -6.10
CA SER A 118 -1.67 11.79 -7.07
C SER A 118 -1.38 13.14 -7.72
N ARG A 119 -2.41 13.90 -8.10
CA ARG A 119 -2.29 15.27 -8.62
C ARG A 119 -1.66 16.22 -7.60
N THR A 120 -2.09 16.18 -6.35
CA THR A 120 -1.58 17.04 -5.27
C THR A 120 -0.08 16.81 -5.04
N PHE A 121 0.36 15.55 -5.07
CA PHE A 121 1.77 15.18 -4.89
C PHE A 121 2.59 15.16 -6.19
N LYS A 122 2.06 15.71 -7.30
CA LYS A 122 2.70 15.70 -8.64
C LYS A 122 3.18 14.32 -9.06
N ARG A 123 2.46 13.27 -8.66
CA ARG A 123 2.74 11.87 -9.03
C ARG A 123 2.07 11.57 -10.36
N SER A 124 2.68 10.64 -11.11
CA SER A 124 2.07 10.14 -12.34
C SER A 124 0.73 9.48 -12.03
N ASN A 125 -0.34 9.99 -12.63
CA ASN A 125 -1.69 9.41 -12.51
C ASN A 125 -1.86 8.10 -13.28
N THR A 126 -0.90 7.76 -14.16
CA THR A 126 -0.89 6.46 -14.84
C THR A 126 -0.04 5.47 -14.04
N PRO A 127 -0.64 4.57 -13.24
CA PRO A 127 0.09 3.49 -12.59
C PRO A 127 0.55 2.51 -13.68
N LYS A 128 1.82 2.64 -14.09
CA LYS A 128 2.44 1.65 -14.97
C LYS A 128 2.80 0.43 -14.13
N ARG A 129 2.33 -0.76 -14.51
CA ARG A 129 2.82 -2.02 -13.95
C ARG A 129 4.23 -2.25 -14.49
N GLN A 130 5.23 -2.02 -13.65
CA GLN A 130 6.65 -2.22 -13.99
C GLN A 130 7.18 -3.55 -13.44
N GLY A 131 6.30 -4.36 -12.84
CA GLY A 131 6.63 -5.69 -12.33
C GLY A 131 7.20 -5.64 -10.91
N TYR A 132 7.38 -6.81 -10.31
CA TYR A 132 7.75 -6.93 -8.90
C TYR A 132 9.04 -6.19 -8.52
N LEU A 133 10.06 -6.22 -9.39
CA LEU A 133 11.35 -5.59 -9.13
C LEU A 133 11.21 -4.07 -8.92
N TRP A 134 10.50 -3.38 -9.80
CA TRP A 134 10.36 -1.92 -9.76
C TRP A 134 9.23 -1.45 -8.84
N ASP A 135 8.12 -2.20 -8.81
CA ASP A 135 6.94 -1.84 -8.05
C ASP A 135 7.03 -2.22 -6.56
N GLY A 136 7.74 -3.30 -6.26
CA GLY A 136 8.00 -3.81 -4.92
C GLY A 136 9.40 -3.44 -4.45
N LEU A 137 10.42 -4.20 -4.90
CA LEU A 137 11.78 -4.19 -4.33
C LEU A 137 12.46 -2.81 -4.40
N LEU A 138 12.48 -2.20 -5.58
CA LEU A 138 13.11 -0.90 -5.84
C LEU A 138 12.17 0.28 -5.62
N ASN A 139 11.01 0.05 -5.00
CA ASN A 139 10.13 1.13 -4.62
C ASN A 139 10.88 2.08 -3.66
N ARG A 140 11.02 3.34 -4.06
CA ARG A 140 11.83 4.34 -3.34
C ARG A 140 11.48 4.44 -1.85
N SER A 141 10.19 4.39 -1.49
CA SER A 141 9.78 4.50 -0.08
C SER A 141 10.07 3.24 0.74
N VAL A 142 10.22 2.09 0.09
CA VAL A 142 10.52 0.79 0.72
C VAL A 142 12.03 0.62 0.82
N CYS A 143 12.73 0.73 -0.31
CA CYS A 143 14.17 0.50 -0.42
C CYS A 143 14.99 1.39 0.51
N ILE A 144 14.69 2.69 0.58
CA ILE A 144 15.47 3.63 1.40
C ILE A 144 15.45 3.25 2.89
N THR A 145 14.30 2.83 3.43
CA THR A 145 14.20 2.53 4.87
C THR A 145 15.06 1.32 5.25
N TYR A 146 15.03 0.28 4.42
CA TYR A 146 15.80 -0.94 4.69
C TYR A 146 17.29 -0.78 4.41
N LEU A 147 17.68 -0.01 3.39
CA LEU A 147 19.08 0.32 3.15
C LEU A 147 19.69 1.09 4.33
N LEU A 148 18.95 2.04 4.91
CA LEU A 148 19.41 2.77 6.09
C LEU A 148 19.55 1.86 7.32
N GLU A 149 18.60 0.95 7.52
CA GLU A 149 18.61 -0.01 8.63
C GLU A 149 19.78 -1.01 8.52
N ILE A 150 20.03 -1.55 7.32
CA ILE A 150 21.16 -2.41 7.03
C ILE A 150 22.48 -1.65 7.21
N ALA A 151 22.59 -0.44 6.65
CA ALA A 151 23.79 0.38 6.80
C ALA A 151 24.10 0.66 8.27
N PHE A 152 23.08 0.95 9.08
CA PHE A 152 23.22 1.13 10.52
C PHE A 152 23.77 -0.11 11.22
N LEU A 153 23.23 -1.29 10.94
CA LEU A 153 23.72 -2.55 11.53
C LEU A 153 25.14 -2.91 11.05
N LEU A 154 25.47 -2.63 9.79
CA LEU A 154 26.82 -2.80 9.28
C LEU A 154 27.81 -1.89 10.00
N VAL A 155 27.48 -0.61 10.19
CA VAL A 155 28.30 0.31 11.00
C VAL A 155 28.47 -0.22 12.42
N LEU A 156 27.39 -0.69 13.05
CA LEU A 156 27.42 -1.28 14.39
C LEU A 156 28.35 -2.49 14.47
N SER A 157 28.39 -3.33 13.44
CA SER A 157 29.29 -4.50 13.37
C SER A 157 30.79 -4.14 13.31
N LEU A 158 31.12 -2.91 12.90
CA LEU A 158 32.50 -2.44 12.80
C LEU A 158 32.99 -1.74 14.08
N ILE A 159 32.08 -1.33 14.97
CA ILE A 159 32.40 -0.66 16.24
C ILE A 159 32.88 -1.70 17.25
N ARG A 160 34.12 -1.61 17.73
CA ARG A 160 34.62 -2.50 18.79
C ARG A 160 34.10 -2.04 20.18
N PHE A 161 33.53 -2.98 20.95
CA PHE A 161 32.98 -2.78 22.30
C PHE A 161 33.82 -3.41 23.42
#